data_AF-A0A531MMX2-F1
#
_entry.id   AF-A0A531MMX2-F1
#
_cell.length_a   1.000
_cell.length_b   1.000
_cell.length_c   1.000
_cell.angle_alpha   90.00
_cell.angle_beta   90.00
_cell.angle_gamma   90.00
#
_symmetry.space_group_name_H-M   'P 1'
#
loop_
_entity.id
_entity.type
_entity.pdbx_description
1 polymer ?
#
loop_
_entity_poly.entity_id
_entity_poly.type
_entity_poly.pdbx_seq_one_letter_code
_entity_poly.pdbx_strand_id
1 'polypeptide(L)'
;MQNRRHFMAGAAAAGAAGLIGATTDAWAEAPPETTSVRLPRWIDGAYCWAGMYLAGELLKAEGFTDVRYVQGDEKVDQAVW
;
A
#
# COMPACT_ATOMS: atom_id res chain seq x y z
N MET A 1 -44.48 -8.90 19.08
CA MET A 1 -44.65 -7.70 19.94
C MET A 1 -43.49 -6.77 19.70
N GLN A 2 -43.75 -5.52 19.29
CA GLN A 2 -42.70 -4.54 19.01
C GLN A 2 -42.44 -3.71 20.26
N ASN A 3 -41.18 -3.63 20.71
CA ASN A 3 -40.74 -2.87 21.88
C ASN A 3 -39.57 -1.96 21.47
N ARG A 4 -39.36 -0.85 22.19
CA ARG A 4 -38.28 0.15 21.99
C ARG A 4 -36.91 -0.49 21.74
N ARG A 5 -36.57 -1.57 22.45
CA ARG A 5 -35.30 -2.30 22.27
C ARG A 5 -35.19 -2.98 20.90
N HIS A 6 -36.26 -3.62 20.42
CA HIS A 6 -36.27 -4.26 19.10
C HIS A 6 -36.21 -3.23 17.97
N PHE A 7 -36.89 -2.09 18.15
CA PHE A 7 -36.80 -0.99 17.19
C PHE A 7 -35.37 -0.42 17.11
N MET A 8 -34.73 -0.15 18.26
CA MET A 8 -33.35 0.34 18.30
C MET A 8 -32.34 -0.66 17.72
N ALA A 9 -32.50 -1.95 18.03
CA ALA A 9 -31.65 -2.99 17.46
C ALA A 9 -31.81 -3.09 15.94
N GLY A 10 -33.04 -3.00 15.42
CA GLY A 10 -33.30 -2.96 13.98
C GLY A 10 -32.72 -1.71 13.30
N ALA A 11 -32.87 -0.54 13.92
CA ALA A 11 -32.31 0.72 13.40
C ALA A 11 -30.76 0.69 13.38
N ALA A 12 -30.14 0.18 14.44
CA ALA A 12 -28.69 0.02 14.51
C ALA A 12 -28.17 -0.97 13.46
N ALA A 13 -28.85 -2.10 13.28
CA ALA A 13 -28.50 -3.09 12.27
C ALA A 13 -28.61 -2.53 10.85
N ALA A 14 -29.68 -1.78 10.56
CA ALA A 14 -29.86 -1.12 9.26
C ALA A 14 -28.79 -0.06 9.01
N GLY A 15 -28.45 0.75 10.02
CA GLY A 15 -27.38 1.75 9.93
C GLY A 15 -26.00 1.12 9.69
N ALA A 16 -25.67 0.03 10.40
CA ALA A 16 -24.41 -0.70 10.20
C ALA A 16 -24.31 -1.31 8.80
N ALA A 17 -25.42 -1.87 8.27
CA ALA A 17 -25.45 -2.40 6.91
C ALA A 17 -25.17 -1.34 5.84
N GLY A 18 -25.65 -0.11 6.04
CA GLY A 18 -25.36 1.02 5.14
C GLY A 18 -23.89 1.45 5.13
N LEU A 19 -23.15 1.20 6.21
CA LEU A 19 -21.72 1.53 6.31
C LEU A 19 -20.81 0.41 5.79
N ILE A 20 -21.18 -0.85 6.02
CA ILE A 20 -20.35 -2.01 5.65
C ILE A 20 -20.40 -2.28 4.13
N GLY A 21 -21.49 -1.90 3.45
CA GLY A 21 -21.66 -2.11 1.99
C GLY A 21 -21.22 -0.93 1.11
N ALA A 22 -20.94 0.23 1.70
CA ALA A 22 -20.46 1.42 0.99
C ALA A 22 -18.93 1.47 1.04
N THR A 23 -18.27 0.49 0.43
CA THR A 23 -16.86 0.69 0.08
C THR A 23 -16.83 1.66 -1.09
N THR A 24 -16.46 2.91 -0.81
CA THR A 24 -15.97 3.79 -1.88
C THR A 24 -14.78 3.07 -2.50
N ASP A 25 -14.80 2.87 -3.83
CA ASP A 25 -13.58 2.55 -4.55
C ASP A 25 -12.57 3.61 -4.14
N ALA A 26 -11.50 3.18 -3.45
CA ALA A 26 -10.42 4.08 -3.10
C ALA A 26 -10.07 4.86 -4.37
N TRP A 27 -9.74 6.15 -4.24
CA TRP A 27 -9.24 6.96 -5.36
C TRP A 27 -7.87 6.41 -5.79
N ALA A 28 -7.88 5.21 -6.33
CA ALA A 28 -6.75 4.53 -6.89
C ALA A 28 -6.42 5.26 -8.18
N GLU A 29 -5.16 5.59 -8.32
CA GLU A 29 -4.62 6.07 -9.59
C GLU A 29 -4.86 5.00 -10.67
N ALA A 30 -4.78 5.39 -11.94
CA ALA A 30 -4.74 4.40 -13.01
C ALA A 30 -3.60 3.38 -12.78
N PRO A 31 -3.71 2.13 -13.28
CA PRO A 31 -2.64 1.16 -13.19
C PRO A 31 -1.33 1.73 -13.75
N PRO A 32 -0.16 1.31 -13.22
CA PRO A 32 1.12 1.85 -13.64
C PRO A 32 1.36 1.57 -15.14
N GLU A 33 2.01 2.50 -15.83
CA GLU A 33 2.29 2.40 -17.27
C GLU A 33 3.22 1.21 -17.61
N THR A 34 3.94 0.72 -16.60
CA THR A 34 4.79 -0.47 -16.65
C THR A 34 4.70 -1.24 -15.34
N THR A 35 4.92 -2.55 -15.40
CA THR A 35 4.96 -3.40 -14.20
C THR A 35 6.38 -3.65 -13.68
N SER A 36 7.40 -3.15 -14.37
CA SER A 36 8.81 -3.38 -14.03
C SER A 36 9.49 -2.16 -13.44
N VAL A 37 10.23 -2.34 -12.35
CA VAL A 37 11.06 -1.30 -11.75
C VAL A 37 12.38 -1.88 -11.21
N ARG A 38 13.46 -1.11 -11.34
CA ARG A 38 14.77 -1.47 -10.79
C ARG A 38 15.10 -0.55 -9.63
N LEU A 39 15.16 -1.12 -8.43
CA LEU A 39 15.50 -0.42 -7.20
C LEU A 39 16.96 -0.72 -6.82
N PRO A 40 17.68 0.24 -6.22
CA PRO A 40 19.03 -0.02 -5.74
C PRO A 40 19.01 -0.97 -4.55
N ARG A 41 20.00 -1.87 -4.52
CA ARG A 41 20.35 -2.72 -3.38
C ARG A 41 21.66 -2.22 -2.81
N TRP A 42 21.66 -2.00 -1.50
CA TRP A 42 22.86 -1.73 -0.72
C TRP A 42 22.88 -2.66 0.48
N ILE A 43 23.79 -3.63 0.42
CA ILE A 43 24.19 -4.47 1.53
C ILE A 43 25.47 -3.80 2.11
N ASP A 44 25.59 -3.73 3.43
CA ASP A 44 26.78 -3.24 4.17
C ASP A 44 26.96 -1.74 4.45
N GLY A 45 26.02 -0.84 4.11
CA GLY A 45 26.33 0.59 4.21
C GLY A 45 25.25 1.59 4.61
N ALA A 46 23.95 1.25 4.68
CA ALA A 46 22.98 2.34 4.76
C ALA A 46 21.61 1.98 5.33
N TYR A 47 21.43 2.23 6.64
CA TYR A 47 20.12 2.16 7.31
C TYR A 47 19.08 3.07 6.64
N CYS A 48 19.50 4.19 6.04
CA CYS A 48 18.60 5.11 5.34
C CYS A 48 17.91 4.50 4.11
N TRP A 49 18.44 3.40 3.54
CA TRP A 49 17.82 2.70 2.41
C TRP A 49 16.71 1.73 2.83
N ALA A 50 16.45 1.56 4.13
CA ALA A 50 15.33 0.76 4.63
C ALA A 50 13.99 1.19 3.98
N GLY A 51 13.78 2.49 3.79
CA GLY A 51 12.60 3.03 3.12
C GLY A 51 12.42 2.53 1.69
N MET A 52 13.52 2.32 0.95
CA MET A 52 13.46 1.80 -0.43
C MET A 52 13.01 0.33 -0.48
N TYR A 53 13.40 -0.47 0.51
CA TYR A 53 12.95 -1.84 0.62
C TYR A 53 11.46 -1.92 0.98
N LEU A 54 11.00 -1.06 1.89
CA LEU A 54 9.57 -0.93 2.19
C LEU A 54 8.77 -0.44 0.97
N ALA A 55 9.29 0.56 0.26
CA ALA A 55 8.68 1.06 -0.96
C ALA A 55 8.55 -0.03 -2.02
N GLY A 56 9.54 -0.91 -2.17
CA GLY A 56 9.44 -2.04 -3.10
C GLY A 56 8.31 -3.02 -2.78
N GLU A 57 8.00 -3.25 -1.49
CA GLU A 57 6.84 -4.06 -1.12
C GLU A 57 5.51 -3.33 -1.38
N LEU A 58 5.45 -2.03 -1.13
CA LEU A 58 4.27 -1.22 -1.46
C LEU A 58 4.04 -1.17 -2.98
N LEU A 59 5.09 -1.01 -3.78
CA LEU A 59 4.99 -1.02 -5.25
C LEU A 59 4.41 -2.33 -5.79
N LYS A 60 4.76 -3.47 -5.19
CA LYS A 60 4.13 -4.76 -5.56
C LYS A 60 2.62 -4.75 -5.28
N ALA A 61 2.19 -4.14 -4.18
CA ALA A 61 0.77 -4.00 -3.85
C ALA A 61 0.03 -3.08 -4.84
N GLU A 62 0.70 -2.09 -5.42
CA GLU A 62 0.18 -1.16 -6.42
C GLU A 62 0.23 -1.71 -7.87
N GLY A 63 0.68 -2.96 -8.09
CA GLY A 63 0.63 -3.62 -9.40
C GLY A 63 1.98 -3.74 -10.14
N PHE A 64 3.10 -3.36 -9.51
CA PHE A 64 4.43 -3.67 -10.06
C PHE A 64 4.79 -5.14 -9.86
N THR A 65 4.64 -5.95 -10.92
CA THR A 65 4.90 -7.39 -10.88
C THR A 65 6.38 -7.77 -11.03
N ASP A 66 7.24 -6.87 -11.53
CA ASP A 66 8.69 -7.08 -11.73
C ASP A 66 9.52 -6.04 -10.97
N VAL A 67 9.54 -6.14 -9.63
CA VAL A 67 10.42 -5.33 -8.78
C VAL A 67 11.77 -6.01 -8.60
N ARG A 68 12.82 -5.42 -9.18
CA ARG A 68 14.19 -5.96 -9.14
C ARG A 68 15.13 -5.08 -8.33
N TYR A 69 15.85 -5.70 -7.40
CA TYR A 69 16.90 -5.04 -6.63
C TYR A 69 18.27 -5.24 -7.26
N VAL A 70 18.92 -4.16 -7.64
CA VAL A 70 20.20 -4.16 -8.36
C VAL A 70 21.27 -3.50 -7.50
N GLN A 71 22.41 -4.18 -7.34
CA GLN A 71 23.55 -3.59 -6.64
C GLN A 71 23.94 -2.27 -7.31
N GLY A 72 24.00 -1.20 -6.51
CA GLY A 72 24.46 0.10 -6.97
C GLY A 72 25.94 0.08 -7.34
N ASP A 73 26.39 1.05 -8.13
CA ASP A 73 27.82 1.22 -8.41
C ASP A 73 28.55 1.59 -7.11
N GLU A 74 29.45 0.72 -6.67
CA GLU A 74 30.24 0.89 -5.45
C GLU A 74 31.23 2.05 -5.55
N LYS A 75 31.52 2.54 -6.76
CA LYS A 75 32.44 3.66 -6.98
C LYS A 75 31.79 5.03 -6.80
N VAL A 76 30.45 5.07 -6.69
CA VAL A 76 29.71 6.32 -6.55
C VAL A 76 29.31 6.50 -5.09
N ASP A 77 29.76 7.60 -4.48
CA ASP A 77 29.31 8.00 -3.15
C ASP A 77 27.86 8.46 -3.21
N GLN A 78 26.95 7.58 -2.82
CA GLN A 78 25.51 7.85 -2.83
C GLN A 78 25.04 8.75 -1.68
N ALA A 79 25.93 9.12 -0.74
CA ALA A 79 25.62 10.06 0.34
C ALA A 79 25.73 11.53 -0.08
N VAL A 80 26.22 11.80 -1.31
CA VAL A 80 26.46 13.16 -1.84
C VAL A 80 25.27 13.68 -2.67
N TRP A 81 24.19 12.90 -2.81
CA TRP A 81 22.97 13.31 -3.49
C TRP A 81 22.04 14.15 -2.60
#